data_AF-A0A068UIU4-F1
#
_entry.id   AF-A0A068UIU4-F1
#
_cell.length_a   1.000
_cell.length_b   1.000
_cell.length_c   1.000
_cell.angle_alpha   90.00
_cell.angle_beta   90.00
_cell.angle_gamma   90.00
#
_symmetry.space_group_name_H-M   'P 1'
#
loop_
_entity.id
_entity.type
_entity.pdbx_description
1 polymer ?
#
loop_
_entity_poly.entity_id
_entity_poly.type
_entity_poly.pdbx_seq_one_letter_code
_entity_poly.pdbx_strand_id
1 'polypeptide(L)'
;MLPIWITFIICGVVTSIGSTYFVEQGNHMNFKVGKLKFPNSILLVLYELTKSRSKTMYTFIASHLGGARLKRYAPPVGIAFATLFSVLCCVVAALVETRRLHVLRGHGLLDKPDEKIPMTVFWLLPQYILLAVLDSFYENSAASFLSDQSPPSMKKYLVYFNPGLSGLGIMGSVLSVFLVGRVSERRGKENWFQYTLNKSRLDRYYRVLAVLSAANFFWFLVAALRYPYREPTSNDEQENGNEEGNAMEAVEGVIPNIE
;
A
#
# COMPACT_ATOMS: atom_id res chain seq x y z
N MET A 1 15.02 -4.54 -11.49
CA MET A 1 13.60 -4.29 -11.83
C MET A 1 12.73 -5.46 -11.44
N LEU A 2 12.80 -6.62 -12.11
CA LEU A 2 11.92 -7.77 -11.83
C LEU A 2 11.85 -8.22 -10.35
N PRO A 3 12.94 -8.33 -9.57
CA PRO A 3 12.86 -8.76 -8.17
C PRO A 3 12.15 -7.75 -7.26
N ILE A 4 12.25 -6.46 -7.58
CA ILE A 4 11.62 -5.37 -6.81
C ILE A 4 10.13 -5.30 -7.13
N TRP A 5 9.73 -5.58 -8.38
CA TRP A 5 8.33 -5.55 -8.79
C TRP A 5 7.48 -6.62 -8.11
N ILE A 6 8.06 -7.76 -7.75
CA ILE A 6 7.36 -8.78 -6.94
C ILE A 6 6.94 -8.21 -5.58
N THR A 7 7.73 -7.28 -5.02
CA THR A 7 7.42 -6.69 -3.71
C THR A 7 6.20 -5.78 -3.74
N PHE A 8 5.91 -5.23 -4.91
CA PHE A 8 4.74 -4.38 -5.17
C PHE A 8 3.43 -5.16 -5.14
N ILE A 9 3.46 -6.42 -5.60
CA ILE A 9 2.29 -7.31 -5.57
C ILE A 9 1.83 -7.53 -4.13
N ILE A 10 2.75 -7.79 -3.21
CA ILE A 10 2.42 -8.01 -1.78
C ILE A 10 1.86 -6.75 -1.14
N CYS A 11 2.42 -5.57 -1.44
CA CYS A 11 1.83 -4.31 -0.98
C CYS A 11 0.40 -4.14 -1.49
N GLY A 12 0.14 -4.42 -2.78
CA GLY A 12 -1.20 -4.36 -3.35
C GLY A 12 -2.18 -5.35 -2.73
N VAL A 13 -1.72 -6.54 -2.32
CA VAL A 13 -2.54 -7.51 -1.55
C VAL A 13 -2.98 -6.88 -0.23
N VAL A 14 -2.07 -6.21 0.50
CA VAL A 14 -2.40 -5.57 1.79
C VAL A 14 -3.33 -4.37 1.60
N THR A 15 -3.13 -3.56 0.56
CA THR A 15 -4.05 -2.49 0.18
C THR A 15 -5.47 -3.02 -0.07
N SER A 16 -5.59 -4.14 -0.80
CA SER A 16 -6.88 -4.77 -1.10
C SER A 16 -7.63 -5.27 0.14
N ILE A 17 -6.91 -5.63 1.20
CA ILE A 17 -7.51 -6.08 2.46
C ILE A 17 -8.16 -4.91 3.20
N GLY A 18 -7.53 -3.74 3.14
CA GLY A 18 -8.09 -2.53 3.75
C GLY A 18 -9.38 -2.06 3.10
N SER A 19 -9.52 -2.20 1.78
CA SER A 19 -10.74 -1.84 1.06
C SER A 19 -11.87 -2.85 1.21
N THR A 20 -11.58 -4.08 1.68
CA THR A 20 -12.55 -5.17 1.81
C THR A 20 -12.79 -5.54 3.26
N TYR A 21 -11.89 -6.31 3.88
CA TYR A 21 -12.09 -6.86 5.21
C TYR A 21 -12.14 -5.80 6.31
N PHE A 22 -11.37 -4.71 6.21
CA PHE A 22 -11.44 -3.67 7.26
C PHE A 22 -12.77 -2.93 7.23
N VAL A 23 -13.31 -2.69 6.03
CA VAL A 23 -14.64 -2.07 5.85
C VAL A 23 -15.70 -3.00 6.41
N GLU A 24 -15.63 -4.29 6.08
CA GLU A 24 -16.59 -5.28 6.55
C GLU A 24 -16.51 -5.46 8.07
N GLN A 25 -15.32 -5.49 8.67
CA GLN A 25 -15.15 -5.46 10.12
C GLN A 25 -15.85 -4.24 10.74
N GLY A 26 -15.68 -3.05 10.14
CA GLY A 26 -16.29 -1.81 10.59
C GLY A 26 -17.82 -1.84 10.57
N ASN A 27 -18.44 -2.48 9.58
CA ASN A 27 -19.89 -2.58 9.45
C ASN A 27 -20.56 -3.30 10.64
N HIS A 28 -19.85 -4.24 11.28
CA HIS A 28 -20.33 -5.01 12.44
C HIS A 28 -19.96 -4.39 13.80
N MET A 29 -19.33 -3.20 13.81
CA MET A 29 -18.87 -2.52 15.03
C MET A 29 -19.76 -1.34 15.44
N ASN A 30 -19.55 -0.85 16.66
CA ASN A 30 -20.32 0.26 17.19
C ASN A 30 -19.71 1.62 16.79
N PHE A 31 -20.48 2.43 16.07
CA PHE A 31 -20.14 3.80 15.67
C PHE A 31 -20.48 4.87 16.71
N LYS A 32 -20.96 4.48 17.91
CA LYS A 32 -21.21 5.40 19.01
C LYS A 32 -20.00 5.54 19.91
N VAL A 33 -19.63 6.78 20.25
CA VAL A 33 -18.66 7.10 21.30
C VAL A 33 -19.36 8.00 22.32
N GLY A 34 -19.65 7.44 23.50
CA GLY A 34 -20.53 8.08 24.47
C GLY A 34 -21.90 8.36 23.86
N LYS A 35 -22.30 9.64 23.80
CA LYS A 35 -23.58 10.10 23.23
C LYS A 35 -23.51 10.41 21.72
N LEU A 36 -22.31 10.53 21.14
CA LEU A 36 -22.13 10.91 19.74
C LEU A 36 -22.18 9.67 18.83
N LYS A 37 -22.96 9.74 17.75
CA LYS A 37 -23.06 8.70 16.72
C LYS A 37 -22.36 9.18 15.45
N PHE A 38 -21.32 8.46 15.03
CA PHE A 38 -20.60 8.76 13.79
C PHE A 38 -21.23 8.03 12.59
N PRO A 39 -21.06 8.58 11.37
CA PRO A 39 -21.45 7.88 10.15
C PRO A 39 -20.51 6.70 9.86
N ASN A 40 -21.00 5.70 9.13
CA ASN A 40 -20.23 4.50 8.82
C ASN A 40 -18.94 4.82 8.01
N SER A 41 -18.99 5.86 7.18
CA SER A 41 -17.88 6.27 6.32
C SER A 41 -16.76 7.03 7.04
N ILE A 42 -16.86 7.28 8.36
CA ILE A 42 -15.87 8.09 9.09
C ILE A 42 -14.45 7.54 8.97
N LEU A 43 -14.28 6.21 8.99
CA LEU A 43 -12.97 5.58 8.84
C LEU A 43 -12.35 5.78 7.46
N LEU A 44 -13.18 5.74 6.41
CA LEU A 44 -12.72 5.98 5.03
C LEU A 44 -12.28 7.43 4.84
N VAL A 45 -13.04 8.37 5.41
CA VAL A 45 -12.66 9.80 5.40
C VAL A 45 -11.34 10.02 6.13
N LEU A 46 -11.17 9.43 7.32
CA LEU A 46 -9.92 9.53 8.08
C LEU A 46 -8.74 8.87 7.35
N TYR A 47 -8.98 7.75 6.66
CA TYR A 47 -7.99 7.11 5.80
C TYR A 47 -7.54 8.06 4.67
N GLU A 48 -8.46 8.66 3.92
CA GLU A 48 -8.11 9.58 2.82
C GLU A 48 -7.41 10.85 3.31
N LEU A 49 -7.84 11.40 4.46
CA LEU A 49 -7.16 12.54 5.09
C LEU A 49 -5.73 12.17 5.51
N THR A 50 -5.54 11.00 6.11
CA THR A 50 -4.22 10.50 6.51
C THR A 50 -3.34 10.25 5.30
N LYS A 51 -3.91 9.67 4.23
CA LYS A 51 -3.23 9.40 2.96
C LYS A 51 -2.74 10.70 2.32
N SER A 52 -3.63 11.68 2.19
CA SER A 52 -3.32 13.02 1.67
C SER A 52 -2.21 13.70 2.49
N ARG A 53 -2.33 13.70 3.82
CA ARG A 53 -1.32 14.30 4.71
C ARG A 53 0.04 13.62 4.60
N SER A 54 0.05 12.29 4.50
CA SER A 54 1.28 11.49 4.34
C SER A 54 1.96 11.75 3.01
N LYS A 55 1.19 11.97 1.93
CA LYS A 55 1.72 12.36 0.62
C LYS A 55 2.44 13.71 0.69
N THR A 56 1.82 14.72 1.31
CA THR A 56 2.47 16.02 1.54
C THR A 56 3.72 15.90 2.39
N MET A 57 3.70 15.04 3.42
CA MET A 57 4.87 14.80 4.26
C MET A 57 6.02 14.15 3.47
N TYR A 58 5.72 13.17 2.62
CA TYR A 58 6.72 12.52 1.76
C TYR A 58 7.37 13.52 0.80
N THR A 59 6.58 14.36 0.11
CA THR A 59 7.12 15.35 -0.83
C THR A 59 7.91 16.45 -0.11
N PHE A 60 7.47 16.86 1.08
CA PHE A 60 8.18 17.81 1.92
C PHE A 60 9.53 17.24 2.38
N ILE A 61 9.56 15.99 2.87
CA ILE A 61 10.81 15.33 3.25
C ILE A 61 11.72 15.22 2.02
N ALA A 62 11.21 14.77 0.87
CA ALA A 62 11.99 14.63 -0.35
C ALA A 62 12.56 15.95 -0.89
N SER A 63 11.89 17.08 -0.65
CA SER A 63 12.38 18.41 -1.07
C SER A 63 13.34 19.04 -0.07
N HIS A 64 13.17 18.78 1.24
CA HIS A 64 13.99 19.37 2.30
C HIS A 64 15.26 18.56 2.60
N LEU A 65 15.25 17.25 2.33
CA LEU A 65 16.41 16.38 2.43
C LEU A 65 17.28 16.55 1.15
N GLY A 66 17.99 17.68 1.12
CA GLY A 66 18.97 18.21 0.17
C GLY A 66 19.47 17.42 -1.06
N GLY A 67 19.43 18.09 -2.22
CA GLY A 67 20.31 17.87 -3.38
C GLY A 67 19.90 16.79 -4.38
N ALA A 68 20.29 16.96 -5.65
CA ALA A 68 19.97 16.05 -6.77
C ALA A 68 20.32 14.57 -6.50
N ARG A 69 21.36 14.32 -5.68
CA ARG A 69 21.78 12.98 -5.25
C ARG A 69 20.82 12.31 -4.27
N LEU A 70 20.16 13.04 -3.38
CA LEU A 70 19.29 12.44 -2.35
C LEU A 70 17.86 12.19 -2.87
N LYS A 71 17.41 13.03 -3.81
CA LYS A 71 16.18 12.79 -4.60
C LYS A 71 16.21 11.43 -5.32
N ARG A 72 17.41 10.96 -5.69
CA ARG A 72 17.67 9.68 -6.35
C ARG A 72 17.50 8.46 -5.44
N TYR A 73 17.73 8.58 -4.13
CA TYR A 73 17.55 7.48 -3.16
C TYR A 73 16.17 7.51 -2.48
N ALA A 74 15.39 8.57 -2.67
CA ALA A 74 14.06 8.69 -2.11
C ALA A 74 13.10 7.54 -2.51
N PRO A 75 13.06 7.07 -3.79
CA PRO A 75 12.12 6.00 -4.16
C PRO A 75 12.41 4.64 -3.51
N PRO A 76 13.65 4.10 -3.52
CA PRO A 76 13.95 2.84 -2.81
C PRO A 76 13.71 2.92 -1.30
N VAL A 77 14.06 4.05 -0.67
CA VAL A 77 13.81 4.28 0.76
C VAL A 77 12.31 4.34 1.04
N GLY A 78 11.54 5.01 0.19
CA GLY A 78 10.09 5.06 0.32
C GLY A 78 9.42 3.69 0.15
N ILE A 79 9.92 2.82 -0.73
CA ILE A 79 9.48 1.43 -0.85
C ILE A 79 9.83 0.61 0.42
N ALA A 80 11.02 0.82 1.01
CA ALA A 80 11.37 0.20 2.28
C ALA A 80 10.41 0.60 3.40
N PHE A 81 10.07 1.89 3.50
CA PHE A 81 9.08 2.36 4.47
C PHE A 81 7.70 1.77 4.18
N ALA A 82 7.24 1.77 2.94
CA ALA A 82 5.94 1.19 2.57
C ALA A 82 5.86 -0.29 2.97
N THR A 83 6.87 -1.09 2.66
CA THR A 83 6.93 -2.51 3.02
C THR A 83 7.02 -2.73 4.53
N LEU A 84 7.72 -1.87 5.28
CA LEU A 84 7.74 -1.89 6.75
C LEU A 84 6.36 -1.57 7.34
N PHE A 85 5.70 -0.51 6.88
CA PHE A 85 4.35 -0.16 7.32
C PHE A 85 3.33 -1.24 6.96
N SER A 86 3.56 -2.02 5.91
CA SER A 86 2.76 -3.20 5.55
C SER A 86 2.77 -4.23 6.68
N VAL A 87 3.96 -4.57 7.17
CA VAL A 87 4.13 -5.50 8.29
C VAL A 87 3.41 -5.00 9.51
N LEU A 88 3.64 -3.73 9.89
CA LEU A 88 3.02 -3.12 11.05
C LEU A 88 1.49 -3.11 10.93
N CYS A 89 0.96 -2.77 9.75
CA CYS A 89 -0.47 -2.79 9.47
C CYS A 89 -1.07 -4.19 9.69
N CYS A 90 -0.47 -5.24 9.12
CA CYS A 90 -0.94 -6.61 9.29
C CYS A 90 -0.85 -7.09 10.75
N VAL A 91 0.23 -6.74 11.47
CA VAL A 91 0.39 -7.08 12.90
C VAL A 91 -0.71 -6.41 13.74
N VAL A 92 -0.92 -5.11 13.55
CA VAL A 92 -1.97 -4.37 14.27
C VAL A 92 -3.36 -4.94 13.94
N ALA A 93 -3.64 -5.20 12.66
CA ALA A 93 -4.90 -5.82 12.25
C ALA A 93 -5.13 -7.18 12.91
N ALA A 94 -4.09 -8.03 13.01
CA ALA A 94 -4.16 -9.31 13.71
C ALA A 94 -4.46 -9.15 15.20
N LEU A 95 -3.87 -8.15 15.86
CA LEU A 95 -4.10 -7.87 17.28
C LEU A 95 -5.52 -7.37 17.54
N VAL A 96 -5.98 -6.40 16.73
CA VAL A 96 -7.34 -5.84 16.83
C VAL A 96 -8.38 -6.94 16.58
N GLU A 97 -8.17 -7.79 15.58
CA GLU A 97 -9.09 -8.89 15.30
C GLU A 97 -9.08 -9.96 16.39
N THR A 98 -7.91 -10.27 16.97
CA THR A 98 -7.83 -11.17 18.14
C THR A 98 -8.66 -10.62 19.31
N ARG A 99 -8.61 -9.30 19.54
CA ARG A 99 -9.43 -8.64 20.57
C ARG A 99 -10.92 -8.67 20.22
N ARG A 100 -11.30 -8.38 18.98
CA ARG A 100 -12.70 -8.41 18.52
C ARG A 100 -13.31 -9.81 18.70
N LEU A 101 -12.60 -10.87 18.31
CA LEU A 101 -13.04 -12.25 18.49
C LEU A 101 -13.14 -12.66 19.97
N HIS A 102 -12.29 -12.13 20.84
CA HIS A 102 -12.38 -12.36 22.28
C HIS A 102 -13.64 -11.73 22.88
N VAL A 103 -13.97 -10.49 22.51
CA VAL A 103 -15.20 -9.81 22.93
C VAL A 103 -16.44 -10.54 22.43
N LEU A 104 -16.45 -10.98 21.17
CA LEU A 104 -17.53 -11.79 20.58
C LEU A 104 -17.80 -13.08 21.36
N ARG A 105 -16.74 -13.81 21.74
CA ARG A 105 -16.87 -15.02 22.55
C ARG A 105 -17.40 -14.74 23.94
N GLY A 106 -16.91 -13.70 24.61
CA GLY A 106 -17.35 -13.31 25.94
C GLY A 106 -18.84 -12.94 26.01
N HIS A 107 -19.42 -12.45 24.90
CA HIS A 107 -20.82 -12.05 24.82
C HIS A 107 -21.72 -13.09 24.10
N GLY A 108 -21.17 -14.24 23.70
CA GLY A 108 -21.94 -15.27 22.99
C GLY A 108 -22.48 -14.84 21.61
N LEU A 109 -21.83 -13.88 20.96
CA LEU A 109 -22.29 -13.26 19.70
C LEU A 109 -21.79 -13.99 18.44
N LEU A 110 -21.14 -15.14 18.58
CA LEU A 110 -20.58 -15.89 17.45
C LEU A 110 -21.64 -16.38 16.45
N ASP A 111 -22.84 -16.71 16.94
CA ASP A 111 -23.96 -17.21 16.13
C ASP A 111 -24.95 -16.12 15.70
N LYS A 112 -24.69 -14.86 16.07
CA LYS A 112 -25.57 -13.72 15.80
C LYS A 112 -24.88 -12.70 14.90
N PRO A 113 -24.96 -12.87 13.57
CA PRO A 113 -24.23 -12.02 12.63
C PRO A 113 -24.72 -10.57 12.61
N ASP A 114 -26.00 -10.32 12.88
CA ASP A 114 -26.61 -8.98 12.78
C ASP A 114 -26.48 -8.14 14.05
N GLU A 115 -26.01 -8.74 15.15
CA GLU A 115 -25.90 -8.05 16.43
C GLU A 115 -24.59 -7.26 16.52
N LYS A 116 -24.70 -5.95 16.77
CA LYS A 116 -23.53 -5.06 16.81
C LYS A 116 -22.62 -5.44 17.97
N ILE A 117 -21.34 -5.61 17.65
CA ILE A 117 -20.31 -5.92 18.64
C ILE A 117 -20.19 -4.71 19.59
N PRO A 118 -20.14 -4.92 20.92
CA PRO A 118 -19.96 -3.85 21.90
C PRO A 118 -18.50 -3.35 21.92
N MET A 119 -17.94 -3.07 20.74
CA MET A 119 -16.59 -2.58 20.53
C MET A 119 -16.67 -1.38 19.58
N THR A 120 -16.01 -0.28 19.95
CA THR A 120 -16.04 0.95 19.16
C THR A 120 -15.25 0.78 17.87
N VAL A 121 -15.76 1.33 16.77
CA VAL A 121 -15.15 1.25 15.45
C VAL A 121 -13.74 1.87 15.38
N PHE A 122 -13.44 2.82 16.28
CA PHE A 122 -12.14 3.49 16.38
C PHE A 122 -10.98 2.57 16.75
N TRP A 123 -11.23 1.34 17.21
CA TRP A 123 -10.17 0.34 17.36
C TRP A 123 -9.54 -0.08 16.02
N LEU A 124 -10.23 0.12 14.89
CA LEU A 124 -9.66 -0.07 13.55
C LEU A 124 -8.83 1.14 13.09
N LEU A 125 -8.87 2.27 13.79
CA LEU A 125 -8.16 3.48 13.37
C LEU A 125 -6.64 3.28 13.19
N PRO A 126 -5.92 2.58 14.10
CA PRO A 126 -4.48 2.40 13.97
C PRO A 126 -4.07 1.66 12.70
N GLN A 127 -4.78 0.59 12.32
CA GLN A 127 -4.53 -0.15 11.09
C GLN A 127 -4.88 0.68 9.84
N TYR A 128 -5.93 1.50 9.86
CA TYR A 128 -6.25 2.42 8.76
C TYR A 128 -5.19 3.51 8.57
N ILE A 129 -4.64 4.05 9.65
CA ILE A 129 -3.54 5.03 9.59
C ILE A 129 -2.29 4.39 8.97
N LEU A 130 -1.89 3.21 9.46
CA LEU A 130 -0.73 2.50 8.93
C LEU A 130 -0.91 2.13 7.45
N LEU A 131 -2.12 1.72 7.07
CA LEU A 131 -2.46 1.43 5.68
C LEU A 131 -2.38 2.69 4.80
N ALA A 132 -2.93 3.82 5.26
CA ALA A 132 -2.86 5.08 4.52
C ALA A 132 -1.42 5.55 4.31
N VAL A 133 -0.56 5.41 5.33
CA VAL A 133 0.87 5.70 5.21
C VAL A 133 1.53 4.75 4.21
N LEU A 134 1.25 3.44 4.29
CA LEU A 134 1.74 2.47 3.31
C LEU A 134 1.36 2.87 1.88
N ASP A 135 0.08 3.15 1.62
CA ASP A 135 -0.42 3.44 0.27
C ASP A 135 0.20 4.72 -0.28
N SER A 136 0.30 5.78 0.54
CA SER A 136 0.95 7.02 0.14
C SER A 136 2.41 6.82 -0.20
N PHE A 137 3.18 6.12 0.62
CA PHE A 137 4.60 5.89 0.35
C PHE A 137 4.78 4.99 -0.87
N TYR A 138 3.97 3.93 -0.98
CA TYR A 138 3.99 3.00 -2.10
C TYR A 138 3.68 3.70 -3.43
N GLU A 139 2.58 4.45 -3.54
CA GLU A 139 2.17 5.10 -4.79
C GLU A 139 3.22 6.10 -5.30
N ASN A 140 3.75 6.96 -4.41
CA ASN A 140 4.74 7.95 -4.80
C ASN A 140 6.09 7.30 -5.17
N SER A 141 6.51 6.30 -4.41
CA SER A 141 7.81 5.65 -4.59
C SER A 141 7.83 4.70 -5.78
N ALA A 142 6.76 3.92 -6.00
CA ALA A 142 6.64 3.03 -7.14
C ALA A 142 6.62 3.81 -8.45
N ALA A 143 5.84 4.91 -8.54
CA ALA A 143 5.79 5.75 -9.73
C ALA A 143 7.15 6.39 -10.04
N SER A 144 7.83 6.93 -9.02
CA SER A 144 9.16 7.54 -9.19
C SER A 144 10.21 6.50 -9.57
N PHE A 145 10.22 5.33 -8.92
CA PHE A 145 11.15 4.25 -9.20
C PHE A 145 10.98 3.68 -10.62
N LEU A 146 9.74 3.50 -11.07
CA LEU A 146 9.47 3.05 -12.43
C LEU A 146 9.98 4.10 -13.44
N SER A 147 9.69 5.38 -13.20
CA SER A 147 10.09 6.48 -14.09
C SER A 147 11.62 6.58 -14.23
N ASP A 148 12.34 6.46 -13.12
CA ASP A 148 13.81 6.56 -13.09
C ASP A 148 14.50 5.38 -13.77
N GLN A 149 13.86 4.21 -13.79
CA GLN A 149 14.47 2.96 -14.28
C GLN A 149 14.00 2.55 -15.68
N SER A 150 13.02 3.26 -16.24
CA SER A 150 12.49 2.96 -17.57
C SER A 150 13.16 3.81 -18.66
N PRO A 151 13.38 3.25 -19.85
CA PRO A 151 13.91 4.02 -20.98
C PRO A 151 12.95 5.17 -21.36
N PRO A 152 13.45 6.28 -21.95
CA PRO A 152 12.66 7.46 -22.28
C PRO A 152 11.40 7.15 -23.09
N SER A 153 11.49 6.20 -24.04
CA SER A 153 10.38 5.73 -24.88
C SER A 153 9.24 5.06 -24.10
N MET A 154 9.52 4.48 -22.93
CA MET A 154 8.52 3.79 -22.12
C MET A 154 7.85 4.68 -21.08
N LYS A 155 8.42 5.84 -20.73
CA LYS A 155 7.88 6.75 -19.68
C LYS A 155 6.41 7.14 -19.90
N LYS A 156 5.98 7.31 -21.15
CA LYS A 156 4.59 7.62 -21.50
C LYS A 156 3.61 6.49 -21.15
N TYR A 157 4.06 5.23 -21.14
CA TYR A 157 3.23 4.06 -20.83
C TYR A 157 3.16 3.73 -19.34
N LEU A 158 4.10 4.24 -18.54
CA LEU A 158 4.18 3.96 -17.09
C LEU A 158 2.94 4.41 -16.33
N VAL A 159 2.27 5.47 -16.80
CA VAL A 159 1.03 6.00 -16.22
C VAL A 159 -0.08 4.96 -16.24
N TYR A 160 -0.13 4.10 -17.27
CA TYR A 160 -1.08 3.00 -17.38
C TYR A 160 -0.59 1.72 -16.71
N PHE A 161 0.72 1.51 -16.75
CA PHE A 161 1.35 0.30 -16.24
C PHE A 161 1.32 0.21 -14.70
N ASN A 162 1.52 1.34 -14.00
CA ASN A 162 1.53 1.37 -12.53
C ASN A 162 0.16 0.99 -11.91
N PRO A 163 -0.98 1.53 -12.36
CA PRO A 163 -2.30 1.03 -11.96
C PRO A 163 -2.52 -0.45 -12.29
N GLY A 164 -1.98 -0.92 -13.43
CA GLY A 164 -2.03 -2.33 -13.83
C GLY A 164 -1.35 -3.26 -12.82
N LEU A 165 -0.17 -2.89 -12.31
CA LEU A 165 0.51 -3.63 -11.24
C LEU A 165 -0.29 -3.65 -9.94
N SER A 166 -0.87 -2.51 -9.55
CA SER A 166 -1.75 -2.45 -8.38
C SER A 166 -2.97 -3.37 -8.56
N GLY A 167 -3.54 -3.41 -9.76
CA GLY A 167 -4.61 -4.34 -10.13
C GLY A 167 -4.20 -5.81 -9.99
N LEU A 168 -3.00 -6.18 -10.42
CA LEU A 168 -2.45 -7.53 -10.22
C LEU A 168 -2.29 -7.87 -8.72
N GLY A 169 -1.88 -6.91 -7.90
CA GLY A 169 -1.84 -7.08 -6.44
C GLY A 169 -3.23 -7.35 -5.84
N ILE A 170 -4.25 -6.62 -6.29
CA ILE A 170 -5.64 -6.83 -5.89
C ILE A 170 -6.13 -8.23 -6.30
N MET A 171 -5.87 -8.65 -7.55
CA MET A 171 -6.19 -10.01 -8.01
C MET A 171 -5.43 -11.07 -7.19
N GLY A 172 -4.17 -10.79 -6.85
CA GLY A 172 -3.35 -11.63 -5.99
C GLY A 172 -3.95 -11.82 -4.59
N SER A 173 -4.72 -10.85 -4.08
CA SER A 173 -5.40 -10.98 -2.79
C SER A 173 -6.45 -12.09 -2.80
N VAL A 174 -7.17 -12.26 -3.91
CA VAL A 174 -8.16 -13.34 -4.09
C VAL A 174 -7.47 -14.70 -4.08
N LEU A 175 -6.34 -14.81 -4.78
CA LEU A 175 -5.52 -16.02 -4.78
C LEU A 175 -4.96 -16.31 -3.38
N SER A 176 -4.51 -15.29 -2.66
CA SER A 176 -4.04 -15.41 -1.27
C SER A 176 -5.13 -15.97 -0.36
N VAL A 177 -6.34 -15.41 -0.41
CA VAL A 177 -7.50 -15.91 0.35
C VAL A 177 -7.82 -17.35 -0.02
N PHE A 178 -7.85 -17.69 -1.31
CA PHE A 178 -8.11 -19.04 -1.78
C PHE A 178 -7.07 -20.06 -1.29
N LEU A 179 -5.77 -19.74 -1.43
CA LEU A 179 -4.69 -20.60 -1.00
C LEU A 179 -4.70 -20.79 0.52
N VAL A 180 -4.87 -19.72 1.29
CA VAL A 180 -4.94 -19.80 2.75
C VAL A 180 -6.18 -20.56 3.19
N GLY A 181 -7.33 -20.36 2.53
CA GLY A 181 -8.54 -21.14 2.79
C GLY A 181 -8.32 -22.63 2.56
N ARG A 182 -7.74 -23.01 1.42
CA ARG A 182 -7.38 -24.40 1.11
C ARG A 182 -6.38 -24.98 2.11
N VAL A 183 -5.37 -24.22 2.54
CA VAL A 183 -4.39 -24.68 3.54
C VAL A 183 -5.03 -24.82 4.91
N SER A 184 -5.96 -23.93 5.27
CA SER A 184 -6.71 -23.98 6.52
C SER A 184 -7.58 -25.22 6.64
N GLU A 185 -8.20 -25.64 5.53
CA GLU A 185 -9.10 -26.80 5.47
C GLU A 185 -8.35 -28.14 5.57
N ARG A 186 -7.03 -28.13 5.30
CA ARG A 186 -6.21 -29.35 5.39
C ARG A 186 -6.24 -29.92 6.81
N ARG A 187 -6.34 -31.26 6.88
CA ARG A 187 -6.41 -32.07 8.12
C ARG A 187 -7.75 -31.99 8.86
N GLY A 188 -8.87 -31.80 8.13
CA GLY A 188 -10.22 -31.90 8.69
C GLY A 188 -10.57 -30.75 9.64
N LYS A 189 -9.88 -29.61 9.51
CA LYS A 189 -10.17 -28.39 10.27
C LYS A 189 -11.09 -27.49 9.45
N GLU A 190 -11.94 -26.74 10.12
CA GLU A 190 -12.82 -25.76 9.45
C GLU A 190 -12.01 -24.69 8.71
N ASN A 191 -12.52 -24.28 7.55
CA ASN A 191 -11.97 -23.17 6.78
C ASN A 191 -11.96 -21.89 7.64
N TRP A 192 -10.87 -21.11 7.61
CA TRP A 192 -10.81 -19.82 8.30
C TRP A 192 -11.76 -18.79 7.71
N PHE A 193 -12.18 -18.95 6.45
CA PHE A 193 -13.17 -18.09 5.80
C PHE A 193 -14.53 -18.79 5.86
N GLN A 194 -15.41 -18.29 6.71
CA GLN A 194 -16.77 -18.79 6.96
C GLN A 194 -17.80 -17.84 6.35
N TYR A 195 -19.06 -18.28 6.27
CA TYR A 195 -20.16 -17.46 5.73
C TYR A 195 -20.33 -16.13 6.49
N THR A 196 -20.07 -16.12 7.80
CA THR A 196 -20.11 -14.90 8.62
C THR A 196 -18.72 -14.49 9.08
N LEU A 197 -18.47 -13.18 9.13
CA LEU A 197 -17.20 -12.62 9.59
C LEU A 197 -16.92 -12.97 11.06
N ASN A 198 -17.97 -13.11 11.89
CA ASN A 198 -17.85 -13.47 13.30
C ASN A 198 -17.35 -14.91 13.53
N LYS A 199 -17.67 -15.84 12.62
CA LYS A 199 -17.16 -17.23 12.65
C LYS A 199 -15.82 -17.37 11.95
N SER A 200 -15.48 -16.43 11.06
CA SER A 200 -14.22 -16.42 10.34
C SER A 200 -13.02 -16.14 11.26
N ARG A 201 -11.89 -16.78 10.95
CA ARG A 201 -10.61 -16.64 11.67
C ARG A 201 -9.69 -15.66 10.94
N LEU A 202 -10.17 -14.43 10.75
CA LEU A 202 -9.40 -13.35 10.15
C LEU A 202 -8.12 -13.03 10.96
N ASP A 203 -8.14 -13.29 12.28
CA ASP A 203 -6.96 -13.18 13.14
C ASP A 203 -5.78 -14.01 12.62
N ARG A 204 -6.06 -15.22 12.14
CA ARG A 204 -5.03 -16.12 11.60
C ARG A 204 -4.60 -15.68 10.21
N TYR A 205 -5.53 -15.24 9.37
CA TYR A 205 -5.20 -14.72 8.04
C TYR A 205 -4.28 -13.51 8.11
N TYR A 206 -4.57 -12.53 8.98
CA TYR A 206 -3.71 -11.37 9.18
C TYR A 206 -2.32 -11.72 9.71
N ARG A 207 -2.18 -12.76 10.55
CA ARG A 207 -0.86 -13.26 10.97
C ARG A 207 -0.07 -13.87 9.80
N VAL A 208 -0.72 -14.63 8.92
CA VAL A 208 -0.08 -15.18 7.72
C VAL A 208 0.41 -14.04 6.82
N LEU A 209 -0.41 -13.01 6.63
CA LEU A 209 -0.03 -11.83 5.88
C LEU A 209 1.09 -11.04 6.54
N ALA A 210 1.10 -10.91 7.87
CA ALA A 210 2.20 -10.27 8.58
C ALA A 210 3.53 -10.99 8.32
N VAL A 211 3.54 -12.34 8.34
CA VAL A 211 4.72 -13.14 8.00
C VAL A 211 5.10 -12.96 6.53
N LEU A 212 4.13 -12.97 5.62
CA LEU A 212 4.37 -12.78 4.19
C LEU A 212 4.92 -11.37 3.87
N SER A 213 4.36 -10.33 4.47
CA SER A 213 4.85 -8.95 4.36
C SER A 213 6.22 -8.79 5.01
N ALA A 214 6.52 -9.49 6.10
CA ALA A 214 7.84 -9.46 6.71
C ALA A 214 8.88 -10.12 5.79
N ALA A 215 8.57 -11.30 5.24
CA ALA A 215 9.40 -11.95 4.24
C ALA A 215 9.60 -11.04 3.00
N ASN A 216 8.56 -10.34 2.57
CA ASN A 216 8.63 -9.36 1.49
C ASN A 216 9.56 -8.19 1.80
N PHE A 217 9.49 -7.64 3.02
CA PHE A 217 10.39 -6.58 3.48
C PHE A 217 11.85 -7.05 3.49
N PHE A 218 12.14 -8.24 4.02
CA PHE A 218 13.50 -8.79 4.00
C PHE A 218 13.99 -9.06 2.57
N TRP A 219 13.12 -9.61 1.70
CA TRP A 219 13.44 -9.81 0.29
C TRP A 219 13.76 -8.49 -0.40
N PHE A 220 12.94 -7.45 -0.16
CA PHE A 220 13.20 -6.10 -0.67
C PHE A 220 14.56 -5.57 -0.19
N LEU A 221 14.87 -5.73 1.10
CA LEU A 221 16.14 -5.26 1.65
C LEU A 221 17.34 -5.96 1.00
N VAL A 222 17.29 -7.28 0.86
CA VAL A 222 18.34 -8.06 0.18
C VAL A 222 18.45 -7.65 -1.29
N ALA A 223 17.34 -7.51 -1.99
CA ALA A 223 17.31 -7.09 -3.39
C ALA A 223 17.86 -5.67 -3.57
N ALA A 224 17.52 -4.74 -2.68
CA ALA A 224 17.99 -3.36 -2.68
C ALA A 224 19.50 -3.27 -2.40
N LEU A 225 20.02 -4.08 -1.47
CA LEU A 225 21.45 -4.14 -1.16
C LEU A 225 22.28 -4.81 -2.28
N ARG A 226 21.68 -5.74 -3.03
CA ARG A 226 22.36 -6.48 -4.12
C ARG A 226 22.20 -5.84 -5.49
N TYR A 227 21.27 -4.90 -5.67
CA TYR A 227 21.10 -4.22 -6.95
C TYR A 227 22.21 -3.18 -7.13
N PRO A 228 23.13 -3.33 -8.11
CA PRO A 228 24.03 -2.24 -8.47
C PRO A 228 23.16 -1.11 -9.00
N TYR A 229 23.15 0.02 -8.31
CA TYR A 229 22.45 1.21 -8.77
C TYR A 229 23.14 1.64 -10.07
N ARG A 230 22.43 1.59 -11.19
CA ARG A 230 22.98 1.93 -12.51
C ARG A 230 23.46 3.37 -12.47
N GLU A 231 24.76 3.63 -12.57
CA GLU A 231 25.27 4.98 -12.82
C GLU A 231 24.77 5.42 -14.22
N PRO A 232 24.25 6.65 -14.38
CA PRO A 232 23.96 7.15 -15.71
C PRO A 232 25.31 7.35 -16.37
N THR A 233 25.55 6.63 -17.46
CA THR A 233 26.63 6.98 -18.38
C THR A 233 26.40 8.40 -18.85
N SER A 234 27.45 9.22 -18.85
CA SER A 234 27.53 10.63 -19.25
C SER A 234 26.92 11.00 -20.62
N ASN A 235 26.40 10.02 -21.36
CA ASN A 235 25.82 10.19 -22.69
C ASN A 235 24.34 10.62 -22.62
N ASP A 236 23.61 10.30 -21.53
CA ASP A 236 22.19 10.67 -21.38
C ASP A 236 22.00 12.17 -21.06
N GLU A 237 23.03 12.85 -20.53
CA GLU A 237 23.04 14.30 -20.30
C GLU A 237 23.31 15.09 -21.59
N GLN A 238 24.08 14.52 -22.53
CA GLN A 238 24.33 15.14 -23.85
C GLN A 238 23.13 15.03 -24.80
N GLU A 239 22.35 13.94 -24.72
CA GLU A 239 21.14 13.78 -25.55
C GLU A 239 20.04 14.77 -25.12
N ASN A 240 19.80 14.94 -23.81
CA ASN A 240 18.84 15.93 -23.30
C ASN A 240 19.29 17.37 -23.58
N GLY A 241 20.60 17.67 -23.49
CA GLY A 241 21.12 19.00 -23.82
C GLY A 241 21.01 19.36 -25.30
N ASN A 242 21.17 18.38 -26.19
CA ASN A 242 20.99 18.58 -27.64
C ASN A 242 19.51 18.70 -28.04
N GLU A 243 18.59 18.00 -27.38
CA GLU A 243 17.15 18.16 -27.60
C GLU A 243 16.61 19.51 -27.09
N GLU A 244 17.05 19.96 -25.90
CA GLU A 244 16.70 21.30 -25.40
C GLU A 244 17.34 22.42 -26.22
N GLY A 245 18.59 22.25 -26.67
CA GLY A 245 19.28 23.20 -27.57
C GLY A 245 18.57 23.36 -28.92
N ASN A 246 18.22 22.24 -29.57
CA ASN A 246 17.48 22.27 -30.84
C ASN A 246 16.05 22.80 -30.70
N ALA A 247 15.39 22.56 -29.57
CA ALA A 247 14.06 23.10 -29.31
C ALA A 247 14.08 24.61 -29.06
N MET A 248 15.14 25.14 -28.43
CA MET A 248 15.29 26.57 -28.18
C MET A 248 15.64 27.35 -29.46
N GLU A 249 16.52 26.79 -30.31
CA GLU A 249 16.87 27.36 -31.64
C GLU A 249 15.66 27.38 -32.59
N ALA A 250 14.79 26.36 -32.54
CA ALA A 250 13.56 26.30 -33.33
C ALA A 250 12.49 27.31 -32.87
N VAL A 251 12.52 27.76 -31.61
CA VAL A 251 11.60 28.80 -31.10
C VAL A 251 12.11 30.19 -31.43
N GLU A 252 13.43 30.41 -31.42
CA GLU A 252 14.05 31.70 -31.75
C GLU A 252 13.94 32.03 -33.26
N GLY A 253 13.93 31.02 -34.14
CA GLY A 253 13.72 31.20 -35.59
C GLY A 253 12.28 31.51 -36.02
N VAL A 254 11.30 31.51 -35.10
CA VAL A 254 9.86 31.65 -35.42
C VAL A 254 9.28 32.99 -34.93
N ILE A 255 10.07 33.85 -34.28
CA ILE A 255 9.62 35.20 -33.90
C ILE A 255 10.00 36.17 -35.04
N PRO A 256 9.07 36.59 -35.94
CA PRO A 256 9.38 37.63 -36.90
C PRO A 256 9.59 38.94 -36.13
N ASN A 257 10.70 39.63 -36.44
CA ASN A 257 10.93 41.01 -36.01
C ASN A 257 9.74 41.86 -36.45
N ILE A 258 8.95 42.34 -35.48
CA ILE A 258 7.98 43.41 -35.69
C ILE A 258 8.68 44.69 -35.26
N GLU A 259 9.25 45.40 -36.23
CA GLU A 259 9.49 46.85 -36.13
C GLU A 259 8.16 47.62 -36.25
#